data_AF-A0A384IHD5-F1
#
_entry.id   AF-A0A384IHD5-F1
#
_cell.length_a   1.000
_cell.length_b   1.000
_cell.length_c   1.000
_cell.angle_alpha   90.00
_cell.angle_beta   90.00
_cell.angle_gamma   90.00
#
_symmetry.space_group_name_H-M   'P 1'
#
loop_
_entity.id
_entity.type
_entity.pdbx_description
1 polymer ?
#
loop_
_entity_poly.entity_id
_entity_poly.type
_entity_poly.pdbx_seq_one_letter_code
_entity_poly.pdbx_strand_id
1 'polypeptide(L)'
;MVFTSVDAFYDEYLSQVVRRRVDGVYLAWCADWWRHAEAIARIAALWRAFEYLRHDAALGMTHWWLHHADPHLAVLMDPRTGPFALCTGPEGHSEGIGPLPGNPSPPEMWDHPAFSLYATDPQEPGGS
;
A
#
# COMPACT_ATOMS: atom_id res chain seq x y z
N MET A 1 -15.96 -1.12 11.91
CA MET A 1 -15.60 -0.89 10.51
C MET A 1 -16.85 -1.20 9.68
N VAL A 2 -17.07 -0.45 8.59
CA VAL A 2 -18.20 -0.69 7.66
C VAL A 2 -17.93 -1.92 6.80
N PHE A 3 -16.69 -2.08 6.34
CA PHE A 3 -16.25 -3.28 5.65
C PHE A 3 -15.49 -4.20 6.61
N THR A 4 -15.61 -5.51 6.43
CA THR A 4 -15.00 -6.53 7.32
C THR A 4 -13.62 -6.98 6.84
N SER A 5 -13.29 -6.72 5.58
CA SER A 5 -12.06 -7.15 4.94
C SER A 5 -11.66 -6.21 3.80
N VAL A 6 -10.44 -6.39 3.29
CA VAL A 6 -9.91 -5.62 2.17
C VAL A 6 -10.63 -5.95 0.86
N ASP A 7 -11.01 -7.21 0.66
CA ASP A 7 -11.79 -7.68 -0.47
C ASP A 7 -13.21 -7.07 -0.45
N ALA A 8 -13.89 -7.07 0.71
CA ALA A 8 -15.20 -6.42 0.84
C ALA A 8 -15.12 -4.91 0.52
N PHE A 9 -14.10 -4.21 1.04
CA PHE A 9 -13.88 -2.80 0.69
C PHE A 9 -13.64 -2.58 -0.81
N TYR A 10 -12.88 -3.48 -1.45
CA TYR A 10 -12.61 -3.40 -2.87
C TYR A 10 -13.88 -3.65 -3.72
N ASP A 11 -14.59 -4.75 -3.47
CA ASP A 11 -15.73 -5.20 -4.27
C ASP A 11 -16.95 -4.28 -4.11
N GLU A 12 -17.24 -3.86 -2.89
CA GLU A 12 -18.45 -3.11 -2.57
C GLU A 12 -18.27 -1.59 -2.72
N TYR A 13 -17.05 -1.07 -2.58
CA TYR A 13 -16.79 0.37 -2.65
C TYR A 13 -15.77 0.76 -3.72
N LEU A 14 -14.50 0.39 -3.57
CA LEU A 14 -13.43 0.97 -4.38
C LEU A 14 -13.64 0.74 -5.89
N SER A 15 -13.96 -0.49 -6.29
CA SER A 15 -14.24 -0.86 -7.68
C SER A 15 -15.51 -0.20 -8.23
N GLN A 16 -16.45 0.18 -7.35
CA GLN A 16 -17.70 0.83 -7.74
C GLN A 16 -17.56 2.35 -7.88
N VAL A 17 -16.70 2.97 -7.10
CA VAL A 17 -16.50 4.43 -7.12
C VAL A 17 -15.41 4.86 -8.08
N VAL A 18 -14.35 4.08 -8.25
CA VAL A 18 -13.26 4.41 -9.17
C VAL A 18 -13.67 4.03 -10.59
N ARG A 19 -14.11 5.02 -11.37
CA ARG A 19 -14.48 4.86 -12.78
C ARG A 19 -13.43 5.53 -13.67
N ARG A 20 -12.52 4.72 -14.20
CA ARG A 20 -11.43 5.17 -15.08
C ARG A 20 -11.32 4.23 -16.28
N ARG A 21 -10.90 4.76 -17.44
CA ARG A 21 -10.65 3.95 -18.63
C ARG A 21 -9.35 3.17 -18.43
N VAL A 22 -9.48 1.89 -18.11
CA VAL A 22 -8.34 0.95 -18.05
C VAL A 22 -8.21 0.29 -19.41
N ASP A 23 -7.17 0.67 -20.16
CA ASP A 23 -6.87 0.11 -21.47
C ASP A 23 -5.50 -0.58 -21.53
N GLY A 24 -4.76 -0.62 -20.43
CA GLY A 24 -3.42 -1.18 -20.35
C GLY A 24 -2.33 -0.31 -21.01
N VAL A 25 -2.72 0.81 -21.66
CA VAL A 25 -1.79 1.73 -22.32
C VAL A 25 -1.58 2.97 -21.46
N TYR A 26 -2.67 3.61 -21.02
CA TYR A 26 -2.62 4.83 -20.21
C TYR A 26 -2.85 4.55 -18.73
N LEU A 27 -3.65 3.53 -18.41
CA LEU A 27 -3.86 3.03 -17.06
C LEU A 27 -3.87 1.51 -17.09
N ALA A 28 -3.07 0.91 -16.21
CA ALA A 28 -3.06 -0.54 -16.00
C ALA A 28 -3.96 -0.92 -14.82
N TRP A 29 -4.59 -2.08 -14.94
CA TRP A 29 -5.26 -2.75 -13.83
C TRP A 29 -5.24 -4.24 -14.08
N CYS A 30 -4.93 -5.03 -13.05
CA CYS A 30 -5.07 -6.48 -13.11
C CYS A 30 -6.40 -6.88 -12.44
N ALA A 31 -7.22 -7.69 -13.11
CA ALA A 31 -8.44 -8.22 -12.49
C ALA A 31 -8.10 -9.09 -11.27
N ASP A 32 -7.03 -9.88 -11.35
CA ASP A 32 -6.46 -10.67 -10.26
C ASP A 32 -5.55 -9.82 -9.34
N TRP A 33 -5.96 -8.60 -8.98
CA TRP A 33 -5.15 -7.67 -8.19
C TRP A 33 -4.62 -8.28 -6.89
N TRP A 34 -5.36 -9.22 -6.30
CA TRP A 34 -4.97 -9.96 -5.08
C TRP A 34 -3.77 -10.90 -5.28
N ARG A 35 -3.30 -11.11 -6.51
CA ARG A 35 -2.04 -11.83 -6.78
C ARG A 35 -0.81 -10.92 -6.66
N HIS A 36 -0.99 -9.61 -6.51
CA HIS A 36 0.10 -8.65 -6.40
C HIS A 36 0.22 -8.14 -4.96
N ALA A 37 1.27 -8.55 -4.25
CA ALA A 37 1.46 -8.22 -2.83
C ALA A 37 1.46 -6.71 -2.56
N GLU A 38 2.08 -5.92 -3.44
CA GLU A 38 2.06 -4.46 -3.35
C GLU A 38 0.63 -3.89 -3.52
N ALA A 39 -0.19 -4.48 -4.40
CA ALA A 39 -1.57 -4.05 -4.57
C ALA A 39 -2.42 -4.31 -3.34
N ILE A 40 -2.29 -5.50 -2.72
CA ILE A 40 -2.96 -5.82 -1.45
C ILE A 40 -2.57 -4.79 -0.38
N ALA A 41 -1.27 -4.51 -0.22
CA ALA A 41 -0.79 -3.58 0.80
C ALA A 41 -1.36 -2.18 0.61
N ARG A 42 -1.38 -1.67 -0.63
CA ARG A 42 -1.92 -0.35 -0.97
C ARG A 42 -3.43 -0.28 -0.77
N ILE A 43 -4.21 -1.27 -1.25
CA ILE A 43 -5.67 -1.28 -1.09
C ILE A 43 -6.05 -1.45 0.39
N ALA A 44 -5.29 -2.25 1.16
CA ALA A 44 -5.49 -2.36 2.60
C ALA A 44 -5.19 -1.04 3.34
N ALA A 45 -4.19 -0.26 2.89
CA ALA A 45 -3.93 1.08 3.43
C ALA A 45 -5.09 2.04 3.11
N LEU A 46 -5.62 1.99 1.87
CA LEU A 46 -6.80 2.78 1.47
C LEU A 46 -8.02 2.47 2.33
N TRP A 47 -8.30 1.18 2.55
CA TRP A 47 -9.40 0.74 3.40
C TRP A 47 -9.25 1.25 4.85
N ARG A 48 -8.06 1.09 5.45
CA ARG A 48 -7.82 1.57 6.83
C ARG A 48 -7.97 3.08 6.94
N ALA A 49 -7.44 3.84 5.98
CA ALA A 49 -7.62 5.29 5.94
C ALA A 49 -9.08 5.69 5.75
N PHE A 50 -9.83 4.96 4.91
CA PHE A 50 -11.26 5.17 4.70
C PHE A 50 -12.05 4.95 5.99
N GLU A 51 -11.83 3.84 6.68
CA GLU A 51 -12.51 3.51 7.93
C GLU A 51 -12.26 4.53 9.02
N TYR A 52 -11.05 5.09 9.08
CA TYR A 52 -10.72 6.14 10.02
C TYR A 52 -11.40 7.48 9.63
N LEU A 53 -11.22 7.92 8.39
CA LEU A 53 -11.64 9.25 7.95
C LEU A 53 -13.15 9.37 7.70
N ARG A 54 -13.88 8.27 7.42
CA ARG A 54 -15.33 8.32 7.21
C ARG A 54 -16.13 8.76 8.44
N HIS A 55 -15.51 8.78 9.62
CA HIS A 55 -16.12 9.28 10.86
C HIS A 55 -16.12 10.81 10.95
N ASP A 56 -15.28 11.48 10.18
CA ASP A 56 -15.30 12.94 10.05
C ASP A 56 -16.31 13.34 8.95
N ALA A 57 -17.45 13.84 9.40
CA ALA A 57 -18.54 14.29 8.53
C ALA A 57 -18.27 15.61 7.80
N ALA A 58 -17.24 16.38 8.20
CA ALA A 58 -16.94 17.67 7.60
C ALA A 58 -16.05 17.52 6.38
N LEU A 59 -14.80 17.04 6.56
CA LEU A 59 -13.79 17.00 5.50
C LEU A 59 -13.12 15.63 5.34
N GLY A 60 -13.52 14.63 6.13
CA GLY A 60 -12.88 13.31 6.17
C GLY A 60 -12.75 12.67 4.79
N MET A 61 -13.83 12.68 4.00
CA MET A 61 -13.82 12.08 2.67
C MET A 61 -12.99 12.87 1.65
N THR A 62 -12.98 14.20 1.73
CA THR A 62 -12.09 15.03 0.89
C THR A 62 -10.62 14.73 1.22
N HIS A 63 -10.28 14.65 2.51
CA HIS A 63 -8.94 14.29 2.97
C HIS A 63 -8.56 12.90 2.46
N TRP A 64 -9.48 11.93 2.59
CA TRP A 64 -9.26 10.56 2.15
C TRP A 64 -8.91 10.50 0.66
N TRP A 65 -9.66 11.20 -0.19
CA TRP A 65 -9.37 11.24 -1.62
C TRP A 65 -8.00 11.88 -1.92
N LEU A 66 -7.78 13.10 -1.43
CA LEU A 66 -6.61 13.90 -1.78
C LEU A 66 -5.29 13.32 -1.25
N HIS A 67 -5.29 12.80 -0.03
CA HIS A 67 -4.06 12.39 0.66
C HIS A 67 -3.82 10.88 0.67
N HIS A 68 -4.83 10.07 0.36
CA HIS A 68 -4.70 8.61 0.37
C HIS A 68 -5.11 7.98 -0.96
N ALA A 69 -6.36 8.14 -1.38
CA ALA A 69 -6.89 7.45 -2.56
C ALA A 69 -6.12 7.79 -3.84
N ASP A 70 -6.05 9.07 -4.21
CA ASP A 70 -5.44 9.47 -5.47
C ASP A 70 -3.94 9.12 -5.55
N PRO A 71 -3.10 9.35 -4.52
CA PRO A 71 -1.71 8.94 -4.54
C PRO A 71 -1.51 7.42 -4.70
N HIS A 72 -2.29 6.59 -3.99
CA HIS A 72 -2.18 5.13 -4.15
C HIS A 72 -2.69 4.68 -5.51
N LEU A 73 -3.83 5.22 -5.98
CA LEU A 73 -4.39 4.88 -7.28
C LEU A 73 -3.47 5.31 -8.44
N ALA A 74 -2.77 6.43 -8.31
CA ALA A 74 -1.79 6.88 -9.30
C ALA A 74 -0.66 5.84 -9.47
N VAL A 75 -0.14 5.29 -8.37
CA VAL A 75 0.89 4.24 -8.43
C VAL A 75 0.32 2.91 -8.90
N LEU A 76 -0.84 2.49 -8.37
CA LEU A 76 -1.48 1.22 -8.75
C LEU A 76 -1.74 1.17 -10.25
N MET A 77 -2.21 2.28 -10.83
CA MET A 77 -2.63 2.36 -12.22
C MET A 77 -1.54 2.82 -13.18
N ASP A 78 -0.32 3.10 -12.72
CA ASP A 78 0.79 3.47 -13.60
C ASP A 78 1.14 2.27 -14.50
N PRO A 79 0.93 2.38 -15.84
CA PRO A 79 1.16 1.26 -16.75
C PRO A 79 2.66 0.96 -16.98
N ARG A 80 3.56 1.84 -16.54
CA ARG A 80 5.01 1.70 -16.74
C ARG A 80 5.72 1.20 -15.50
N THR A 81 5.33 1.70 -14.33
CA THR A 81 6.06 1.46 -13.08
C THR A 81 5.21 0.84 -11.97
N GLY A 82 3.89 0.78 -12.15
CA GLY A 82 2.97 0.22 -11.18
C GLY A 82 3.05 -1.30 -11.07
N PRO A 83 2.45 -1.89 -10.02
CA PRO A 83 2.48 -3.33 -9.79
C PRO A 83 1.74 -4.14 -10.87
N PHE A 84 0.91 -3.49 -11.69
CA PHE A 84 0.19 -4.10 -12.79
C PHE A 84 0.84 -3.85 -14.16
N ALA A 85 2.02 -3.22 -14.23
CA ALA A 85 2.65 -2.80 -15.48
C ALA A 85 2.89 -3.94 -16.49
N LEU A 86 3.09 -5.17 -16.02
CA LEU A 86 3.25 -6.35 -16.88
C LEU A 86 1.94 -7.11 -17.16
N CYS A 87 0.81 -6.66 -16.61
CA CYS A 87 -0.48 -7.29 -16.86
C CYS A 87 -1.11 -6.70 -18.13
N THR A 88 -1.37 -7.54 -19.14
CA THR A 88 -1.92 -7.11 -20.43
C THR A 88 -3.45 -7.08 -20.39
N GLY A 89 -3.99 -5.95 -19.93
CA GLY A 89 -5.44 -5.73 -19.88
C GLY A 89 -6.16 -6.58 -18.82
N PRO A 90 -7.51 -6.62 -18.85
CA PRO A 90 -8.31 -7.25 -17.80
C PRO A 90 -8.03 -8.75 -17.58
N GLU A 91 -7.61 -9.48 -18.61
CA GLU A 91 -7.41 -10.94 -18.56
C GLU A 91 -5.93 -11.38 -18.56
N GLY A 92 -4.99 -10.45 -18.75
CA GLY A 92 -3.58 -10.76 -18.98
C GLY A 92 -2.70 -10.72 -17.73
N HIS A 93 -3.11 -11.34 -16.62
CA HIS A 93 -2.30 -11.38 -15.39
C HIS A 93 -0.88 -11.93 -15.64
N SER A 94 0.12 -11.34 -14.98
CA SER A 94 1.53 -11.75 -15.06
C SER A 94 2.18 -11.73 -13.68
N GLU A 95 2.87 -12.81 -13.33
CA GLU A 95 3.71 -12.93 -12.13
C GLU A 95 5.14 -12.40 -12.38
N GLY A 96 5.38 -11.70 -13.50
CA GLY A 96 6.71 -11.34 -13.97
C GLY A 96 7.49 -10.32 -13.12
N ILE A 97 6.84 -9.64 -12.17
CA ILE A 97 7.51 -8.73 -11.22
C ILE A 97 7.70 -9.45 -9.89
N GLY A 98 8.92 -9.95 -9.66
CA GLY A 98 9.32 -10.56 -8.41
C GLY A 98 9.64 -9.53 -7.31
N PRO A 99 10.03 -10.00 -6.11
CA PRO A 99 10.51 -9.14 -5.03
C PRO A 99 11.67 -8.24 -5.48
N LEU A 100 11.86 -7.12 -4.78
CA LEU A 100 12.99 -6.23 -5.04
C LEU A 100 14.32 -7.00 -4.98
N PRO A 101 15.23 -6.78 -5.96
CA PRO A 101 16.55 -7.41 -5.91
C PRO A 101 17.33 -6.87 -4.71
N GLY A 102 17.97 -7.76 -3.97
CA GLY A 102 18.78 -7.39 -2.82
C GLY A 102 19.74 -8.48 -2.42
N ASN A 103 20.94 -8.08 -2.02
CA ASN A 103 21.88 -8.95 -1.31
C ASN A 103 21.56 -8.90 0.18
N PRO A 104 21.84 -9.98 0.94
CA PRO A 104 21.68 -9.95 2.39
C PRO A 104 22.52 -8.82 3.00
N SER A 105 21.93 -8.10 3.95
CA SER A 105 22.64 -7.09 4.74
C SER A 105 23.70 -7.74 5.65
N PRO A 106 24.93 -7.20 5.74
CA PRO A 106 25.90 -7.64 6.76
C PRO A 106 25.32 -7.50 8.17
N PRO A 107 25.32 -8.55 9.02
CA PRO A 107 24.71 -8.47 10.35
C PRO A 107 25.26 -7.32 11.22
N GLU A 108 26.57 -7.07 11.17
CA GLU A 108 27.22 -6.00 11.96
C GLU A 108 26.74 -4.58 11.61
N MET A 109 26.11 -4.36 10.44
CA MET A 109 25.69 -3.01 10.04
C MET A 109 24.56 -2.47 10.92
N TRP A 110 23.78 -3.36 11.55
CA TRP A 110 22.64 -3.01 12.39
C TRP A 110 23.06 -2.62 13.81
N ASP A 111 24.28 -2.98 14.23
CA ASP A 111 24.84 -2.63 15.55
C ASP A 111 25.35 -1.18 15.61
N HIS A 112 25.25 -0.42 14.51
CA HIS A 112 25.69 0.96 14.47
C HIS A 112 24.83 1.86 15.38
N PRO A 113 25.42 2.73 16.22
CA PRO A 113 24.70 3.54 17.20
C PRO A 113 23.64 4.47 16.57
N ALA A 114 23.81 4.88 15.31
CA ALA A 114 22.79 5.65 14.58
C ALA A 114 21.48 4.88 14.31
N PHE A 115 21.50 3.54 14.32
CA PHE A 115 20.31 2.70 14.18
C PHE A 115 19.81 2.18 15.53
N SER A 116 20.64 2.26 16.58
CA SER A 116 20.26 1.96 17.96
C SER A 116 19.79 3.21 18.71
N LEU A 117 18.62 3.73 18.36
CA LEU A 117 18.00 4.88 19.05
C LEU A 117 17.62 4.60 20.52
N TYR A 118 17.83 3.37 21.02
CA TYR A 118 17.44 2.93 22.36
C TYR A 118 18.53 2.15 23.13
N ALA A 119 19.76 2.03 22.62
CA ALA A 119 20.83 1.37 23.37
C ALA A 119 21.66 2.40 24.14
N THR A 120 21.21 2.79 25.34
CA THR A 120 21.95 2.77 26.62
C THR A 120 21.09 3.52 27.64
N ASP A 121 20.36 2.81 28.51
CA ASP A 121 20.05 3.37 29.84
C ASP A 121 21.26 3.09 30.73
N PRO A 122 21.95 4.11 31.28
CA PRO A 122 22.99 3.88 32.27
C PRO A 122 22.36 3.33 33.55
N GLN A 123 22.88 2.21 34.03
CA GLN A 123 22.49 1.55 35.28
C GLN A 123 22.50 2.53 36.46
N GLU A 124 21.37 2.66 37.17
CA GLU A 124 21.31 3.47 38.40
C GLU A 124 22.35 2.97 39.41
N PRO A 125 23.15 3.86 40.04
CA PRO A 125 24.05 3.45 41.10
C PRO A 125 23.23 3.04 42.31
N GLY A 126 23.43 1.78 42.72
CA GLY A 126 22.80 1.18 43.89
C GLY A 126 22.89 2.11 45.11
N GLY A 127 21.74 2.31 45.73
CA GLY A 127 21.60 3.13 46.93
C GLY A 127 22.44 2.63 48.09
N SER A 128 22.86 3.58 48.91
CA SER A 128 23.21 3.39 50.32
C SER A 128 22.82 4.66 51.07
#